data_AF-A0A8K0MVK8-F1
#
_entry.id   AF-A0A8K0MVK8-F1
#
_cell.length_a   1.000
_cell.length_b   1.000
_cell.length_c   1.000
_cell.angle_alpha   90.00
_cell.angle_beta   90.00
_cell.angle_gamma   90.00
#
_symmetry.space_group_name_H-M   'P 1'
#
loop_
_entity.id
_entity.type
_entity.pdbx_description
1 polymer ?
#
loop_
_entity_poly.entity_id
_entity_poly.type
_entity_poly.pdbx_seq_one_letter_code
_entity_poly.pdbx_strand_id
1 'polypeptide(L)'
;MDFLGLKKRGQGLRSWIRVDAATGNSQMIEVDKFTMMRRCDLPARDLRLLDPLFVYPSTILGREKAIVVNLEQIRCIITADEVFLLNSLDSYVLQYAVELQRRLATHSGDVFAGGSTSPDYLPFEFRALEVALEAACTFLDAQAAELEMEAYPLLDELTSKISTLNLERVRRLKSRLVALTRRVQKVRDEIEQLMDDDGDMAEMYLTEKKRRMEASFYGDQSVLGYTSAGAGVSISAPVSPVSSPPGSRKLEKTLSLSRSRHESMKSSDSTTEHVEELEMLLEAYFVVIDSTLNKLTSLKEYIDDTEDFINIQLDNVRNQLIQFELLLTTATFVVAIFGVVAGIFGMNFAVPLFDKPGAFEWVLIITGRGESILSFNLLCTSTL
;
A
#
# COMPACT_ATOMS: atom_id res chain seq x y z
N MET A 1 -12.58 32.97 -38.04
CA MET A 1 -12.03 31.61 -37.96
C MET A 1 -11.52 31.40 -36.54
N ASP A 2 -12.46 30.96 -35.71
CA ASP A 2 -12.37 30.01 -34.60
C ASP A 2 -11.30 30.19 -33.52
N PHE A 3 -11.58 31.15 -32.64
CA PHE A 3 -11.19 31.09 -31.22
C PHE A 3 -12.35 30.51 -30.40
N LEU A 4 -12.45 29.18 -30.33
CA LEU A 4 -13.35 28.44 -29.41
C LEU A 4 -12.60 27.30 -28.70
N GLY A 5 -11.36 27.56 -28.33
CA GLY A 5 -10.49 26.62 -27.63
C GLY A 5 -10.13 27.08 -26.22
N LEU A 6 -11.09 27.44 -25.36
CA LEU A 6 -10.80 27.59 -23.94
C LEU A 6 -12.01 27.34 -23.04
N LYS A 7 -11.83 26.34 -22.17
CA LYS A 7 -12.47 26.15 -20.85
C LYS A 7 -13.77 25.33 -20.80
N LYS A 8 -13.62 23.99 -20.77
CA LYS A 8 -14.45 23.14 -19.88
C LYS A 8 -13.61 22.67 -18.71
N ARG A 9 -13.82 23.30 -17.55
CA ARG A 9 -13.32 22.82 -16.24
C ARG A 9 -13.95 21.44 -15.96
N GLY A 10 -13.13 20.39 -15.89
CA GLY A 10 -13.36 19.21 -15.04
C GLY A 10 -14.55 18.28 -15.31
N GLN A 11 -15.20 18.34 -16.48
CA GLN A 11 -16.37 17.49 -16.83
C GLN A 11 -16.14 16.73 -18.15
N GLY A 12 -15.02 16.02 -18.27
CA GLY A 12 -14.72 15.20 -19.45
C GLY A 12 -15.42 13.84 -19.40
N LEU A 13 -15.86 13.35 -20.56
CA LEU A 13 -16.13 11.91 -20.73
C LEU A 13 -14.83 11.15 -20.44
N ARG A 14 -14.92 10.04 -19.72
CA ARG A 14 -13.79 9.13 -19.49
C ARG A 14 -14.05 7.84 -20.27
N SER A 15 -13.00 7.27 -20.83
CA SER A 15 -13.06 5.95 -21.45
C SER A 15 -12.98 4.88 -20.37
N TRP A 16 -13.93 3.93 -20.42
CA TRP A 16 -14.01 2.77 -19.55
C TRP A 16 -14.10 1.52 -20.39
N ILE A 17 -13.52 0.42 -19.92
CA ILE A 17 -13.83 -0.91 -20.45
C ILE A 17 -14.95 -1.47 -19.58
N ARG A 18 -16.09 -1.76 -20.21
CA ARG A 18 -17.20 -2.48 -19.59
C ARG A 18 -17.09 -3.96 -19.95
N VAL A 19 -17.06 -4.83 -18.94
CA VAL A 19 -17.21 -6.28 -19.11
C VAL A 19 -18.57 -6.68 -18.55
N ASP A 20 -19.36 -7.39 -19.34
CA ASP A 20 -20.72 -7.80 -19.00
C ASP A 20 -20.75 -9.23 -18.44
N ALA A 21 -21.44 -9.44 -17.32
CA ALA A 21 -21.49 -10.72 -16.62
C ALA A 21 -22.23 -11.81 -17.41
N ALA A 22 -23.31 -11.44 -18.10
CA ALA A 22 -24.17 -12.39 -18.80
C ALA A 22 -23.55 -12.87 -20.11
N THR A 23 -22.90 -11.97 -20.84
CA THR A 23 -22.34 -12.26 -22.16
C THR A 23 -20.83 -12.50 -22.15
N GLY A 24 -20.13 -12.08 -21.11
CA GLY A 24 -18.66 -12.08 -21.07
C GLY A 24 -18.05 -11.13 -22.10
N ASN A 25 -18.82 -10.24 -22.73
CA ASN A 25 -18.32 -9.33 -23.75
C ASN A 25 -17.68 -8.10 -23.10
N SER A 26 -16.51 -7.71 -23.62
CA SER A 26 -15.83 -6.46 -23.27
C SER A 26 -16.08 -5.42 -24.36
N GLN A 27 -16.44 -4.20 -23.93
CA GLN A 27 -16.69 -3.08 -24.82
C GLN A 27 -16.12 -1.79 -24.22
N MET A 28 -15.55 -0.94 -25.07
CA MET A 28 -15.15 0.39 -24.66
C MET A 28 -16.34 1.34 -24.69
N ILE A 29 -16.58 2.02 -23.57
CA ILE A 29 -17.64 3.01 -23.42
C ILE A 29 -17.06 4.32 -22.93
N GLU A 30 -17.66 5.43 -23.37
CA GLU A 30 -17.34 6.76 -22.85
C GLU A 30 -18.47 7.23 -21.93
N VAL A 31 -18.16 7.43 -20.66
CA VAL A 31 -19.15 7.77 -19.64
C VAL A 31 -18.62 8.93 -18.79
N ASP A 32 -19.46 9.93 -18.56
CA ASP A 32 -19.12 11.03 -17.66
C ASP A 32 -19.26 10.62 -16.19
N LYS A 33 -18.62 11.41 -15.32
CA LYS A 33 -18.57 11.13 -13.88
C LYS A 33 -19.96 10.99 -13.23
N PHE A 34 -20.91 11.85 -13.57
CA PHE A 34 -22.23 11.86 -12.93
C PHE A 34 -23.08 10.70 -13.37
N THR A 35 -22.99 10.33 -14.66
CA THR A 35 -23.64 9.12 -15.18
C THR A 35 -23.11 7.87 -14.49
N MET A 36 -21.79 7.76 -14.28
CA MET A 36 -21.21 6.64 -13.56
C MET A 36 -21.66 6.58 -12.10
N MET A 37 -21.67 7.73 -11.40
CA MET A 37 -22.17 7.82 -10.03
C MET A 37 -23.62 7.34 -9.90
N ARG A 38 -24.50 7.76 -10.82
CA ARG A 38 -25.91 7.36 -10.80
C ARG A 38 -26.09 5.88 -11.15
N ARG A 39 -25.30 5.36 -12.10
CA ARG A 39 -25.41 3.98 -12.55
C ARG A 39 -24.97 2.98 -11.48
N CYS A 40 -23.89 3.27 -10.78
CA CYS A 40 -23.33 2.39 -9.75
C CYS A 40 -23.81 2.74 -8.33
N ASP A 41 -24.66 3.76 -8.17
CA ASP A 41 -25.13 4.27 -6.87
C ASP A 41 -23.98 4.65 -5.91
N LEU A 42 -22.96 5.31 -6.46
CA LEU A 42 -21.73 5.65 -5.74
C LEU A 42 -21.65 7.14 -5.40
N PRO A 43 -21.25 7.51 -4.17
CA PRO A 43 -21.00 8.90 -3.81
C PRO A 43 -19.75 9.44 -4.53
N ALA A 44 -19.69 10.75 -4.71
CA ALA A 44 -18.59 11.40 -5.44
C ALA A 44 -17.21 11.18 -4.80
N ARG A 45 -17.17 10.90 -3.49
CA ARG A 45 -15.95 10.59 -2.72
C ARG A 45 -15.34 9.28 -3.18
N ASP A 46 -16.14 8.25 -3.34
CA ASP A 46 -15.66 6.90 -3.62
C ASP A 46 -15.17 6.82 -5.07
N LEU A 47 -15.87 7.48 -6.00
CA LEU A 47 -15.41 7.60 -7.38
C LEU A 47 -14.11 8.41 -7.53
N ARG A 48 -13.73 9.26 -6.55
CA ARG A 48 -12.44 9.96 -6.59
C ARG A 48 -11.27 9.01 -6.32
N LEU A 49 -11.49 7.91 -5.60
CA LEU A 49 -10.44 6.91 -5.33
C LEU A 49 -9.88 6.32 -6.63
N LEU A 50 -10.69 6.30 -7.69
CA LEU A 50 -10.32 5.82 -9.01
C LEU A 50 -9.71 6.90 -9.92
N ASP A 51 -9.66 8.17 -9.51
CA ASP A 51 -9.22 9.25 -10.40
C ASP A 51 -7.70 9.18 -10.63
N PRO A 52 -7.24 8.92 -11.87
CA PRO A 52 -5.83 8.71 -12.21
C PRO A 52 -4.96 9.95 -12.00
N LEU A 53 -5.57 11.12 -11.84
CA LEU A 53 -4.86 12.36 -11.52
C LEU A 53 -4.33 12.40 -10.09
N PHE A 54 -4.81 11.50 -9.22
CA PHE A 54 -4.41 11.41 -7.83
C PHE A 54 -3.81 10.04 -7.55
N VAL A 55 -2.72 10.02 -6.79
CA VAL A 55 -2.12 8.78 -6.28
C VAL A 55 -2.82 8.46 -4.97
N TYR A 56 -3.97 7.81 -5.07
CA TYR A 56 -4.64 7.23 -3.90
C TYR A 56 -4.00 5.90 -3.54
N PRO A 57 -3.86 5.59 -2.23
CA PRO A 57 -3.40 4.28 -1.80
C PRO A 57 -4.36 3.18 -2.26
N SER A 58 -3.87 1.94 -2.29
CA SER A 58 -4.70 0.78 -2.57
C SER A 58 -5.90 0.74 -1.62
N THR A 59 -7.08 0.38 -2.15
CA THR A 59 -8.30 0.23 -1.35
C THR A 59 -9.34 -0.66 -2.01
N ILE A 60 -10.07 -1.40 -1.17
CA ILE A 60 -11.22 -2.21 -1.53
C ILE A 60 -12.39 -1.73 -0.68
N LEU A 61 -13.50 -1.36 -1.33
CA LEU A 61 -14.62 -0.76 -0.64
C LEU A 61 -15.94 -1.39 -1.10
N GLY A 62 -16.59 -2.11 -0.19
CA GLY A 62 -17.97 -2.54 -0.32
C GLY A 62 -18.94 -1.35 -0.27
N ARG A 63 -19.95 -1.40 -1.14
CA ARG A 63 -21.12 -0.52 -1.12
C ARG A 63 -22.35 -1.32 -1.52
N GLU A 64 -23.51 -0.73 -1.30
CA GLU A 64 -24.80 -1.40 -1.49
C GLU A 64 -25.02 -2.04 -2.86
N LYS A 65 -24.48 -1.45 -3.95
CA LYS A 65 -24.65 -1.95 -5.33
C LYS A 65 -23.34 -2.11 -6.11
N ALA A 66 -22.21 -1.87 -5.47
CA ALA A 66 -20.92 -1.85 -6.16
C ALA A 66 -19.77 -2.11 -5.19
N ILE A 67 -18.70 -2.71 -5.70
CA ILE A 67 -17.39 -2.79 -5.05
C ILE A 67 -16.48 -1.82 -5.79
N VAL A 68 -15.87 -0.88 -5.07
CA VAL A 68 -14.87 0.03 -5.62
C VAL A 68 -13.50 -0.53 -5.32
N VAL A 69 -12.71 -0.78 -6.37
CA VAL A 69 -11.39 -1.42 -6.27
C VAL A 69 -10.35 -0.50 -6.88
N ASN A 70 -9.40 -0.06 -6.07
CA ASN A 70 -8.16 0.59 -6.51
C ASN A 70 -7.01 -0.26 -5.99
N LEU A 71 -6.48 -1.16 -6.81
CA LEU A 71 -5.38 -2.05 -6.44
C LEU A 71 -4.26 -1.87 -7.48
N GLU A 72 -3.21 -1.17 -7.09
CA GLU A 72 -2.04 -0.93 -7.95
C GLU A 72 -2.42 -0.36 -9.33
N GLN A 73 -2.30 -1.17 -10.40
CA GLN A 73 -2.63 -0.76 -11.77
C GLN A 73 -4.12 -0.91 -12.10
N ILE A 74 -4.87 -1.65 -11.29
CA ILE A 74 -6.28 -1.97 -11.53
C ILE A 74 -7.17 -1.00 -10.77
N ARG A 75 -7.94 -0.22 -11.53
CA ARG A 75 -8.96 0.69 -11.01
C ARG A 75 -10.30 0.32 -11.61
N CYS A 76 -11.20 -0.26 -10.82
CA CYS A 76 -12.49 -0.69 -11.32
C CYS A 76 -13.63 -0.50 -10.34
N ILE A 77 -14.84 -0.54 -10.91
CA ILE A 77 -16.11 -0.62 -10.20
C ILE A 77 -16.73 -1.93 -10.61
N ILE A 78 -16.95 -2.82 -9.65
CA ILE A 78 -17.57 -4.12 -9.84
C ILE A 78 -19.02 -3.98 -9.39
N THR A 79 -19.97 -4.40 -10.22
CA THR A 79 -21.39 -4.51 -9.88
C THR A 79 -21.83 -5.97 -10.05
N ALA A 80 -23.07 -6.31 -9.69
CA ALA A 80 -23.59 -7.67 -9.87
C ALA A 80 -23.64 -8.12 -11.35
N ASP A 81 -23.73 -7.18 -12.29
CA ASP A 81 -23.94 -7.47 -13.72
C ASP A 81 -22.79 -7.05 -14.61
N GLU A 82 -21.94 -6.12 -14.15
CA GLU A 82 -20.95 -5.47 -15.00
C GLU A 82 -19.72 -5.04 -14.20
N VAL A 83 -18.56 -5.05 -14.84
CA VAL A 83 -17.33 -4.42 -14.33
C VAL A 83 -16.96 -3.24 -15.22
N PHE A 84 -16.66 -2.10 -14.60
CA PHE A 84 -16.14 -0.91 -15.27
C PHE A 84 -14.69 -0.68 -14.88
N LEU A 85 -13.78 -0.89 -15.83
CA LEU A 85 -12.35 -0.64 -15.67
C LEU A 85 -12.00 0.73 -16.22
N LEU A 86 -11.21 1.49 -15.46
CA LEU A 86 -10.67 2.76 -15.92
C LEU A 86 -9.32 2.53 -16.64
N ASN A 87 -8.94 3.49 -17.49
CA ASN A 87 -7.66 3.51 -18.21
C ASN A 87 -7.55 2.41 -19.28
N SER A 88 -8.43 2.49 -20.27
CA SER A 88 -8.56 1.51 -21.36
C SER A 88 -7.34 1.34 -22.27
N LEU A 89 -6.35 2.22 -22.19
CA LEU A 89 -5.12 2.17 -22.97
C LEU A 89 -3.98 1.40 -22.26
N ASP A 90 -4.18 1.03 -21.00
CA ASP A 90 -3.18 0.34 -20.21
C ASP A 90 -3.16 -1.16 -20.50
N SER A 91 -1.97 -1.72 -20.75
CA SER A 91 -1.78 -3.14 -21.02
C SER A 91 -2.23 -4.01 -19.85
N TYR A 92 -2.03 -3.58 -18.60
CA TYR A 92 -2.46 -4.35 -17.42
C TYR A 92 -3.97 -4.43 -17.32
N VAL A 93 -4.67 -3.32 -17.64
CA VAL A 93 -6.13 -3.25 -17.62
C VAL A 93 -6.73 -4.11 -18.74
N LEU A 94 -6.10 -4.14 -19.90
CA LEU A 94 -6.50 -5.02 -21.01
C LEU A 94 -6.30 -6.49 -20.65
N GLN A 95 -5.18 -6.86 -20.01
CA GLN A 95 -4.94 -8.22 -19.54
C GLN A 95 -5.98 -8.66 -18.52
N TYR A 96 -6.30 -7.80 -17.55
CA TYR A 96 -7.39 -8.04 -16.61
C TYR A 96 -8.71 -8.33 -17.33
N ALA A 97 -9.09 -7.49 -18.31
CA ALA A 97 -10.33 -7.67 -19.04
C ALA A 97 -10.37 -9.02 -19.77
N VAL A 98 -9.30 -9.36 -20.50
CA VAL A 98 -9.21 -10.64 -21.22
C VAL A 98 -9.28 -11.83 -20.26
N GLU A 99 -8.60 -11.77 -19.13
CA GLU A 99 -8.59 -12.84 -18.13
C GLU A 99 -9.96 -13.03 -17.49
N LEU A 100 -10.65 -11.94 -17.13
CA LEU A 100 -12.02 -12.01 -16.65
C LEU A 100 -12.95 -12.63 -17.70
N GLN A 101 -12.86 -12.21 -18.96
CA GLN A 101 -13.66 -12.80 -20.04
C GLN A 101 -13.39 -14.31 -20.20
N ARG A 102 -12.13 -14.73 -20.10
CA ARG A 102 -11.72 -16.13 -20.18
C ARG A 102 -12.37 -16.96 -19.07
N ARG A 103 -12.32 -16.48 -17.82
CA ARG A 103 -12.92 -17.15 -16.64
C ARG A 103 -14.45 -17.21 -16.69
N LEU A 104 -15.09 -16.20 -17.31
CA LEU A 104 -16.53 -16.21 -17.54
C LEU A 104 -16.95 -17.22 -18.62
N ALA A 105 -16.16 -17.36 -19.68
CA ALA A 105 -16.42 -18.28 -20.79
C ALA A 105 -16.25 -19.75 -20.39
N THR A 106 -15.27 -20.08 -19.54
CA THR A 106 -15.04 -21.46 -19.09
C THR A 106 -16.20 -22.00 -18.25
N HIS A 107 -16.84 -21.17 -17.43
CA HIS A 107 -17.95 -21.59 -16.56
C HIS A 107 -19.34 -21.52 -17.20
N SER A 108 -19.53 -20.72 -18.25
CA SER A 108 -20.80 -20.71 -18.98
C SER A 108 -21.04 -22.01 -19.79
N GLY A 109 -20.00 -22.80 -20.04
CA GLY A 109 -20.09 -24.13 -20.67
C GLY A 109 -20.63 -25.24 -19.78
N ASP A 110 -20.38 -25.19 -18.46
CA ASP A 110 -20.76 -26.27 -17.52
C ASP A 110 -22.26 -26.28 -17.15
N VAL A 111 -22.95 -25.15 -17.29
CA VAL A 111 -24.39 -25.05 -16.97
C VAL A 111 -25.26 -25.91 -17.92
N PHE A 112 -24.79 -26.19 -19.13
CA PHE A 112 -25.49 -27.06 -20.09
C PHE A 112 -25.30 -28.56 -19.83
N ALA A 113 -24.39 -28.93 -18.93
CA ALA A 113 -24.02 -30.32 -18.69
C ALA A 113 -24.56 -30.90 -17.37
N GLY A 114 -25.64 -30.34 -16.80
CA GLY A 114 -26.45 -31.02 -15.76
C GLY A 114 -25.71 -31.56 -14.52
N GLY A 115 -24.48 -31.09 -14.26
CA GLY A 115 -23.65 -31.52 -13.14
C GLY A 115 -23.93 -30.67 -11.91
N SER A 116 -23.92 -31.32 -10.74
CA SER A 116 -23.91 -30.69 -9.42
C SER A 116 -23.09 -29.40 -9.40
N THR A 117 -23.61 -28.33 -8.80
CA THR A 117 -22.86 -27.10 -8.48
C THR A 117 -21.49 -27.49 -7.95
N SER A 118 -20.45 -27.28 -8.74
CA SER A 118 -19.09 -27.54 -8.28
C SER A 118 -18.82 -26.68 -7.05
N PRO A 119 -18.04 -27.16 -6.07
CA PRO A 119 -17.67 -26.40 -4.88
C PRO A 119 -16.92 -25.08 -5.19
N ASP A 120 -16.55 -24.84 -6.44
CA ASP A 120 -15.81 -23.65 -6.91
C ASP A 120 -16.70 -22.54 -7.50
N TYR A 121 -18.03 -22.57 -7.30
CA TYR A 121 -18.93 -21.56 -7.89
C TYR A 121 -18.88 -20.23 -7.13
N LEU A 122 -18.03 -19.30 -7.59
CA LEU A 122 -18.02 -17.93 -7.08
C LEU A 122 -19.00 -17.02 -7.87
N PRO A 123 -19.77 -16.15 -7.18
CA PRO A 123 -20.51 -15.05 -7.79
C PRO A 123 -19.67 -14.19 -8.75
N PHE A 124 -20.33 -13.48 -9.68
CA PHE A 124 -19.64 -12.66 -10.68
C PHE A 124 -18.72 -11.61 -10.05
N GLU A 125 -19.20 -10.94 -9.01
CA GLU A 125 -18.48 -9.91 -8.28
C GLU A 125 -17.18 -10.43 -7.65
N PHE A 126 -17.16 -11.66 -7.14
CA PHE A 126 -15.98 -12.26 -6.52
C PHE A 126 -15.01 -12.80 -7.55
N ARG A 127 -15.48 -13.31 -8.69
CA ARG A 127 -14.60 -13.62 -9.83
C ARG A 127 -13.91 -12.37 -10.37
N ALA A 128 -14.62 -11.25 -10.46
CA ALA A 128 -14.03 -9.98 -10.86
C ALA A 128 -13.02 -9.48 -9.81
N LEU A 129 -13.33 -9.59 -8.53
CA LEU A 129 -12.42 -9.21 -7.43
C LEU A 129 -11.17 -10.09 -7.40
N GLU A 130 -11.33 -11.40 -7.58
CA GLU A 130 -10.24 -12.38 -7.64
C GLU A 130 -9.22 -12.02 -8.72
N VAL A 131 -9.67 -11.72 -9.95
CA VAL A 131 -8.75 -11.32 -11.04
C VAL A 131 -8.02 -10.01 -10.69
N ALA A 132 -8.62 -9.14 -9.88
CA ALA A 132 -8.02 -7.86 -9.50
C ALA A 132 -6.93 -8.07 -8.44
N LEU A 133 -7.22 -8.92 -7.45
CA LEU A 133 -6.28 -9.35 -6.43
C LEU A 133 -5.11 -10.12 -7.05
N GLU A 134 -5.38 -11.06 -7.96
CA GLU A 134 -4.35 -11.82 -8.69
C GLU A 134 -3.43 -10.90 -9.48
N ALA A 135 -3.99 -9.96 -10.24
CA ALA A 135 -3.22 -9.00 -11.01
C ALA A 135 -2.34 -8.12 -10.10
N ALA A 136 -2.88 -7.64 -8.99
CA ALA A 136 -2.13 -6.82 -8.04
C ALA A 136 -1.00 -7.60 -7.35
N CYS A 137 -1.29 -8.81 -6.85
CA CYS A 137 -0.30 -9.66 -6.18
C CYS A 137 0.81 -10.07 -7.14
N THR A 138 0.47 -10.51 -8.36
CA THR A 138 1.45 -10.89 -9.39
C THR A 138 2.34 -9.71 -9.78
N PHE A 139 1.77 -8.51 -9.89
CA PHE A 139 2.51 -7.30 -10.22
C PHE A 139 3.49 -6.87 -9.11
N LEU A 140 3.08 -6.99 -7.85
CA LEU A 140 3.92 -6.66 -6.70
C LEU A 140 5.03 -7.70 -6.51
N ASP A 141 4.71 -8.98 -6.66
CA ASP A 141 5.69 -10.07 -6.58
C ASP A 141 6.74 -9.98 -7.68
N ALA A 142 6.34 -9.67 -8.92
CA ALA A 142 7.27 -9.46 -10.03
C ALA A 142 8.26 -8.30 -9.75
N GLN A 143 7.78 -7.18 -9.21
CA GLN A 143 8.65 -6.08 -8.80
C GLN A 143 9.58 -6.46 -7.64
N ALA A 144 9.10 -7.29 -6.70
CA ALA A 144 9.92 -7.79 -5.60
C ALA A 144 11.05 -8.70 -6.11
N ALA A 145 10.73 -9.60 -7.04
CA ALA A 145 11.71 -10.46 -7.70
C ALA A 145 12.74 -9.67 -8.52
N GLU A 146 12.31 -8.65 -9.27
CA GLU A 146 13.23 -7.76 -10.01
C GLU A 146 14.21 -7.06 -9.07
N LEU A 147 13.69 -6.51 -7.97
CA LEU A 147 14.50 -5.81 -6.98
C LEU A 147 15.51 -6.74 -6.30
N GLU A 148 15.10 -7.98 -5.98
CA GLU A 148 15.97 -9.01 -5.41
C GLU A 148 17.12 -9.39 -6.37
N MET A 149 16.81 -9.60 -7.65
CA MET A 149 17.82 -9.91 -8.68
C MET A 149 18.85 -8.78 -8.86
N GLU A 150 18.45 -7.53 -8.65
CA GLU A 150 19.35 -6.37 -8.72
C GLU A 150 20.17 -6.19 -7.42
N ALA A 151 19.58 -6.50 -6.27
CA ALA A 151 20.15 -6.22 -4.96
C ALA A 151 21.39 -7.08 -4.64
N TYR A 152 21.30 -8.40 -4.78
CA TYR A 152 22.40 -9.30 -4.41
C TYR A 152 23.72 -9.00 -5.14
N PRO A 153 23.78 -8.88 -6.49
CA PRO A 153 25.05 -8.58 -7.15
C PRO A 153 25.58 -7.19 -6.79
N LEU A 154 24.70 -6.22 -6.52
CA LEU A 154 25.10 -4.87 -6.13
C LEU A 154 25.74 -4.83 -4.73
N LEU A 155 25.20 -5.61 -3.78
CA LEU A 155 25.71 -5.69 -2.41
C LEU A 155 27.03 -6.46 -2.34
N ASP A 156 27.19 -7.52 -3.13
CA ASP A 156 28.46 -8.25 -3.28
C ASP A 156 29.55 -7.35 -3.89
N GLU A 157 29.21 -6.60 -4.95
CA GLU A 157 30.12 -5.62 -5.56
C GLU A 157 30.58 -4.55 -4.55
N LEU A 158 29.65 -4.06 -3.71
CA LEU A 158 29.95 -3.05 -2.69
C LEU A 158 30.83 -3.61 -1.57
N THR A 159 30.62 -4.87 -1.18
CA THR A 159 31.43 -5.59 -0.19
C THR A 159 32.87 -5.80 -0.69
N SER A 160 33.04 -6.06 -1.99
CA SER A 160 34.35 -6.19 -2.63
C SER A 160 35.08 -4.86 -2.79
N LYS A 161 34.35 -3.80 -3.19
CA LYS A 161 34.91 -2.47 -3.42
C LYS A 161 33.97 -1.37 -2.94
N ILE A 162 34.33 -0.75 -1.82
CA ILE A 162 33.63 0.42 -1.30
C ILE A 162 33.91 1.62 -2.21
N SER A 163 32.88 2.11 -2.90
CA SER A 163 32.95 3.28 -3.76
C SER A 163 31.71 4.16 -3.60
N THR A 164 31.87 5.47 -3.82
CA THR A 164 30.75 6.43 -3.74
C THR A 164 29.65 6.12 -4.75
N LEU A 165 30.01 5.55 -5.92
CA LEU A 165 29.06 5.10 -6.93
C LEU A 165 28.20 3.94 -6.42
N ASN A 166 28.81 2.91 -5.83
CA ASN A 166 28.11 1.73 -5.35
C ASN A 166 27.23 2.05 -4.13
N LEU A 167 27.69 2.94 -3.24
CA LEU A 167 26.89 3.46 -2.13
C LEU A 167 25.64 4.21 -2.62
N GLU A 168 25.76 5.05 -3.65
CA GLU A 168 24.59 5.75 -4.22
C GLU A 168 23.63 4.78 -4.93
N ARG A 169 24.14 3.73 -5.60
CA ARG A 169 23.30 2.66 -6.17
C ARG A 169 22.53 1.93 -5.08
N VAL A 170 23.18 1.53 -3.98
CA VAL A 170 22.51 0.88 -2.83
C VAL A 170 21.49 1.80 -2.19
N ARG A 171 21.78 3.10 -2.04
CA ARG A 171 20.81 4.07 -1.53
C ARG A 171 19.54 4.17 -2.39
N ARG A 172 19.70 4.14 -3.72
CA ARG A 172 18.57 4.13 -4.67
C ARG A 172 17.79 2.82 -4.60
N LEU A 173 18.49 1.69 -4.50
CA LEU A 173 17.89 0.37 -4.30
C LEU A 173 17.08 0.32 -3.00
N LYS A 174 17.64 0.79 -1.87
CA LYS A 174 16.95 0.93 -0.58
C LYS A 174 15.72 1.83 -0.67
N SER A 175 15.80 2.93 -1.41
CA SER A 175 14.65 3.83 -1.63
C SER A 175 13.51 3.15 -2.39
N ARG A 176 13.84 2.36 -3.42
CA ARG A 176 12.89 1.54 -4.18
C ARG A 176 12.29 0.43 -3.31
N LEU A 177 13.11 -0.25 -2.51
CA LEU A 177 12.68 -1.27 -1.56
C LEU A 177 11.64 -0.70 -0.59
N VAL A 178 11.95 0.40 0.09
CA VAL A 178 11.03 1.03 1.04
C VAL A 178 9.72 1.44 0.37
N ALA A 179 9.76 1.95 -0.86
CA ALA A 179 8.55 2.32 -1.60
C ALA A 179 7.71 1.08 -1.96
N LEU A 180 8.34 0.00 -2.40
CA LEU A 180 7.66 -1.25 -2.74
C LEU A 180 7.08 -1.94 -1.50
N THR A 181 7.85 -2.05 -0.41
CA THR A 181 7.38 -2.61 0.86
C THR A 181 6.14 -1.89 1.36
N ARG A 182 6.10 -0.54 1.29
CA ARG A 182 4.90 0.24 1.68
C ARG A 182 3.68 -0.07 0.82
N ARG A 183 3.87 -0.29 -0.47
CA ARG A 183 2.78 -0.64 -1.40
C ARG A 183 2.22 -2.04 -1.11
N VAL A 184 3.11 -3.02 -0.94
CA VAL A 184 2.74 -4.39 -0.54
C VAL A 184 2.02 -4.40 0.80
N GLN A 185 2.58 -3.71 1.80
CA GLN A 185 1.94 -3.54 3.11
C GLN A 185 0.54 -2.94 2.97
N LYS A 186 0.38 -1.91 2.14
CA LYS A 186 -0.93 -1.29 1.98
C LYS A 186 -1.98 -2.23 1.38
N VAL A 187 -1.60 -3.09 0.43
CA VAL A 187 -2.52 -4.11 -0.11
C VAL A 187 -2.85 -5.15 0.96
N ARG A 188 -1.84 -5.64 1.70
CA ARG A 188 -2.02 -6.56 2.84
C ARG A 188 -2.98 -5.98 3.88
N ASP A 189 -2.77 -4.74 4.30
CA ASP A 189 -3.57 -4.06 5.32
C ASP A 189 -5.04 -3.89 4.88
N GLU A 190 -5.30 -3.62 3.59
CA GLU A 190 -6.67 -3.51 3.08
C GLU A 190 -7.38 -4.87 3.04
N ILE A 191 -6.65 -5.97 2.76
CA ILE A 191 -7.23 -7.32 2.81
C ILE A 191 -7.51 -7.71 4.27
N GLU A 192 -6.56 -7.48 5.17
CA GLU A 192 -6.70 -7.74 6.62
C GLU A 192 -7.89 -6.96 7.21
N GLN A 193 -7.94 -5.64 6.94
CA GLN A 193 -9.04 -4.80 7.42
C GLN A 193 -10.40 -5.25 6.89
N LEU A 194 -10.46 -5.74 5.65
CA LEU A 194 -11.70 -6.23 5.05
C LEU A 194 -12.16 -7.55 5.68
N MET A 195 -11.23 -8.43 6.03
CA MET A 195 -11.51 -9.68 6.74
C MET A 195 -11.89 -9.46 8.21
N ASP A 196 -11.42 -8.37 8.84
CA ASP A 196 -11.72 -8.05 10.24
C ASP A 196 -13.19 -7.63 10.49
N ASP A 197 -13.95 -7.25 9.45
CA ASP A 197 -15.34 -6.79 9.56
C ASP A 197 -16.29 -7.56 8.63
N ASP A 198 -16.99 -8.56 9.19
CA ASP A 198 -18.04 -9.33 8.50
C ASP A 198 -19.13 -8.46 7.85
N GLY A 199 -19.38 -7.26 8.38
CA GLY A 199 -20.33 -6.30 7.83
C GLY A 199 -19.87 -5.76 6.48
N ASP A 200 -18.60 -5.34 6.39
CA ASP A 200 -17.99 -4.89 5.13
C ASP A 200 -17.92 -6.04 4.11
N MET A 201 -17.66 -7.27 4.58
CA MET A 201 -17.75 -8.47 3.74
C MET A 201 -19.15 -8.72 3.20
N ALA A 202 -20.16 -8.68 4.07
CA ALA A 202 -21.56 -8.85 3.69
C ALA A 202 -22.04 -7.75 2.72
N GLU A 203 -21.46 -6.56 2.77
CA GLU A 203 -21.78 -5.49 1.82
C GLU A 203 -21.45 -5.85 0.37
N MET A 204 -20.46 -6.72 0.14
CA MET A 204 -19.96 -7.10 -1.18
C MET A 204 -20.75 -8.23 -1.86
N TYR A 205 -21.74 -8.86 -1.20
CA TYR A 205 -22.61 -9.88 -1.81
C TYR A 205 -23.67 -9.26 -2.73
N LEU A 206 -23.24 -8.68 -3.85
CA LEU A 206 -24.05 -7.87 -4.74
C LEU A 206 -25.14 -8.67 -5.47
N THR A 207 -24.83 -9.89 -5.93
CA THR A 207 -25.75 -10.76 -6.66
C THR A 207 -26.94 -11.17 -5.79
N GLU A 208 -26.67 -11.53 -4.53
CA GLU A 208 -27.69 -11.89 -3.55
C GLU A 208 -28.56 -10.68 -3.18
N LYS A 209 -27.95 -9.51 -2.93
CA LYS A 209 -28.66 -8.25 -2.66
C LYS A 209 -29.58 -7.86 -3.83
N LYS A 210 -29.09 -7.97 -5.06
CA LYS A 210 -29.89 -7.71 -6.27
C LYS A 210 -31.10 -8.64 -6.34
N ARG A 211 -30.92 -9.94 -6.13
CA ARG A 211 -32.00 -10.93 -6.15
C ARG A 211 -33.07 -10.64 -5.10
N ARG A 212 -32.66 -10.29 -3.87
CA ARG A 212 -33.57 -9.91 -2.78
C ARG A 212 -34.37 -8.65 -3.13
N MET A 213 -33.71 -7.65 -3.71
CA MET A 213 -34.36 -6.42 -4.16
C MET A 213 -35.39 -6.70 -5.27
N GLU A 214 -35.04 -7.48 -6.28
CA GLU A 214 -35.94 -7.85 -7.38
C GLU A 214 -37.14 -8.67 -6.88
N ALA A 215 -36.93 -9.63 -5.97
CA ALA A 215 -38.00 -10.44 -5.37
C ALA A 215 -38.99 -9.59 -4.57
N SER A 216 -38.50 -8.59 -3.81
CA SER A 216 -39.36 -7.68 -3.05
C SER A 216 -40.24 -6.80 -3.94
N PHE A 217 -39.77 -6.43 -5.14
CA PHE A 217 -40.51 -5.61 -6.09
C PHE A 217 -41.69 -6.36 -6.74
N TYR A 218 -41.54 -7.67 -6.99
CA TYR A 218 -42.60 -8.51 -7.55
C TYR A 218 -43.59 -9.04 -6.48
N GLY A 219 -43.15 -9.22 -5.23
CA GLY A 219 -44.01 -9.70 -4.14
C GLY A 219 -45.20 -8.78 -3.82
N ASP A 220 -45.00 -7.47 -3.91
CA ASP A 220 -46.01 -6.46 -3.53
C ASP A 220 -47.12 -6.27 -4.59
N GLN A 221 -46.94 -6.81 -5.81
CA GLN A 221 -47.92 -6.72 -6.89
C GLN A 221 -48.92 -7.89 -6.92
N SER A 222 -48.74 -8.89 -6.04
CA SER A 222 -49.55 -10.12 -5.99
C SER A 222 -50.67 -10.13 -4.94
N VAL A 223 -50.85 -9.06 -4.15
CA VAL A 223 -51.88 -8.98 -3.08
C VAL A 223 -53.06 -8.06 -3.46
N LEU A 224 -53.43 -8.01 -4.74
CA LEU A 224 -54.69 -7.36 -5.17
C LEU A 224 -55.42 -8.17 -6.24
N GLY A 225 -55.79 -9.41 -5.89
CA GLY A 225 -56.63 -10.22 -6.75
C GLY A 225 -57.10 -11.48 -6.04
N TYR A 226 -58.41 -11.74 -6.11
CA TYR A 226 -59.12 -12.94 -5.68
C TYR A 226 -59.57 -13.01 -4.20
N THR A 227 -60.64 -12.27 -3.91
CA THR A 227 -61.73 -12.85 -3.09
C THR A 227 -63.05 -12.72 -3.86
N SER A 228 -63.50 -13.82 -4.46
CA SER A 228 -64.84 -13.94 -5.04
C SER A 228 -65.69 -14.89 -4.20
N ALA A 229 -66.87 -14.38 -3.84
CA ALA A 229 -68.12 -15.06 -3.52
C ALA A 229 -68.27 -15.80 -2.16
N GLY A 230 -68.91 -15.09 -1.23
CA GLY A 230 -69.69 -15.66 -0.14
C GLY A 230 -70.78 -14.66 0.28
N ALA A 231 -72.02 -14.92 -0.12
CA ALA A 231 -73.17 -14.05 0.11
C ALA A 231 -73.48 -13.83 1.60
N GLY A 232 -73.78 -12.60 1.98
CA GLY A 232 -74.21 -12.22 3.33
C GLY A 232 -74.92 -10.87 3.34
N VAL A 233 -76.24 -10.94 3.26
CA VAL A 233 -77.20 -9.82 3.30
C VAL A 233 -76.97 -8.94 4.53
N SER A 234 -76.77 -7.62 4.34
CA SER A 234 -76.74 -6.63 5.42
C SER A 234 -78.04 -5.82 5.42
N ILE A 235 -78.89 -6.09 6.42
CA ILE A 235 -80.12 -5.34 6.70
C ILE A 235 -79.92 -4.56 8.00
N SER A 236 -80.24 -3.26 7.91
CA SER A 236 -80.62 -2.31 8.97
C SER A 236 -79.58 -1.82 10.00
N ALA A 237 -79.51 -0.47 10.05
CA ALA A 237 -79.13 0.34 11.21
C ALA A 237 -80.15 0.17 12.37
N PRO A 238 -79.87 0.74 13.57
CA PRO A 238 -80.57 2.00 13.84
C PRO A 238 -79.81 3.05 14.69
N VAL A 239 -80.12 4.31 14.36
CA VAL A 239 -80.36 5.51 15.19
C VAL A 239 -79.39 5.98 16.31
N SER A 240 -79.03 7.25 16.18
CA SER A 240 -78.40 8.14 17.16
C SER A 240 -79.32 8.47 18.35
N PRO A 241 -78.81 9.18 19.39
CA PRO A 241 -79.04 10.63 19.37
C PRO A 241 -77.86 11.51 19.85
N VAL A 242 -77.58 12.50 18.99
CA VAL A 242 -77.32 13.94 19.22
C VAL A 242 -76.98 14.44 20.64
N SER A 243 -75.82 15.11 20.79
CA SER A 243 -75.68 16.55 21.14
C SER A 243 -74.22 16.94 21.39
N SER A 244 -73.83 18.16 21.03
CA SER A 244 -72.57 18.85 21.40
C SER A 244 -72.94 20.28 21.85
N PRO A 245 -72.02 21.17 22.30
CA PRO A 245 -70.89 21.15 23.28
C PRO A 245 -71.19 22.23 24.38
N PRO A 246 -70.31 23.03 25.02
CA PRO A 246 -68.83 23.05 25.22
C PRO A 246 -68.38 23.23 26.70
N GLY A 247 -67.09 23.12 27.00
CA GLY A 247 -66.59 23.46 28.35
C GLY A 247 -65.09 23.27 28.56
N SER A 248 -64.41 24.38 28.85
CA SER A 248 -62.99 24.50 29.16
C SER A 248 -62.55 23.86 30.49
N ARG A 249 -61.27 23.42 30.54
CA ARG A 249 -60.28 23.46 31.65
C ARG A 249 -59.67 22.10 32.04
N LYS A 250 -58.33 22.04 31.98
CA LYS A 250 -57.33 21.50 32.95
C LYS A 250 -57.62 20.09 33.54
N LEU A 251 -56.68 19.13 33.66
CA LEU A 251 -55.27 19.15 34.03
C LEU A 251 -54.74 17.69 34.02
N GLU A 252 -53.41 17.55 33.97
CA GLU A 252 -52.60 16.43 34.51
C GLU A 252 -52.70 15.03 33.89
N LYS A 253 -51.66 14.66 33.15
CA LYS A 253 -51.15 13.29 33.17
C LYS A 253 -49.62 13.30 33.07
N THR A 254 -48.98 13.41 34.23
CA THR A 254 -47.63 12.90 34.48
C THR A 254 -47.61 11.41 34.15
N LEU A 255 -46.86 11.02 33.13
CA LEU A 255 -46.46 9.63 32.90
C LEU A 255 -44.96 9.59 32.60
N SER A 256 -44.23 9.16 33.63
CA SER A 256 -42.94 8.49 33.51
C SER A 256 -43.04 7.31 32.55
N LEU A 257 -42.32 7.37 31.44
CA LEU A 257 -42.05 6.21 30.58
C LEU A 257 -40.54 6.06 30.44
N SER A 258 -40.00 5.21 31.29
CA SER A 258 -38.71 4.56 31.16
C SER A 258 -38.62 3.95 29.75
N ARG A 259 -37.79 4.54 28.87
CA ARG A 259 -37.42 3.89 27.61
C ARG A 259 -36.55 2.67 27.95
N SER A 260 -37.18 1.50 27.98
CA SER A 260 -36.48 0.23 27.87
C SER A 260 -35.72 0.22 26.54
N ARG A 261 -34.39 0.28 26.61
CA ARG A 261 -33.52 -0.20 25.53
C ARG A 261 -33.81 -1.68 25.37
N HIS A 262 -34.55 -2.03 24.33
CA HIS A 262 -34.54 -3.39 23.81
C HIS A 262 -33.35 -3.45 22.86
N GLU A 263 -32.21 -3.85 23.40
CA GLU A 263 -31.04 -4.27 22.64
C GLU A 263 -31.38 -5.65 22.09
N SER A 264 -31.77 -5.71 20.82
CA SER A 264 -32.10 -6.96 20.15
C SER A 264 -30.81 -7.71 19.83
N MET A 265 -30.36 -8.51 20.81
CA MET A 265 -29.44 -9.61 20.57
C MET A 265 -30.22 -10.77 19.95
N LYS A 266 -30.18 -10.92 18.62
CA LYS A 266 -30.36 -12.20 17.88
C LYS A 266 -30.43 -11.95 16.37
N SER A 267 -29.30 -12.03 15.69
CA SER A 267 -29.15 -12.54 14.31
C SER A 267 -27.67 -12.61 13.92
N SER A 268 -26.82 -13.29 14.70
CA SER A 268 -25.40 -13.47 14.35
C SER A 268 -25.11 -14.81 13.66
N ASP A 269 -26.06 -15.75 13.65
CA ASP A 269 -25.80 -17.14 13.22
C ASP A 269 -26.00 -17.40 11.71
N SER A 270 -26.71 -16.52 11.01
CA SER A 270 -26.96 -16.68 9.56
C SER A 270 -26.01 -15.86 8.69
N THR A 271 -25.31 -14.88 9.26
CA THR A 271 -24.43 -13.97 8.50
C THR A 271 -23.05 -14.59 8.30
N THR A 272 -22.60 -15.40 9.26
CA THR A 272 -21.32 -16.11 9.26
C THR A 272 -21.21 -17.13 8.14
N GLU A 273 -22.26 -17.92 7.87
CA GLU A 273 -22.28 -18.86 6.74
C GLU A 273 -22.31 -18.15 5.38
N HIS A 274 -22.78 -16.90 5.33
CA HIS A 274 -22.87 -16.17 4.07
C HIS A 274 -21.53 -15.57 3.62
N VAL A 275 -20.57 -15.29 4.52
CA VAL A 275 -19.30 -14.61 4.18
C VAL A 275 -18.12 -15.55 3.94
N GLU A 276 -18.26 -16.85 4.26
CA GLU A 276 -17.17 -17.84 4.22
C GLU A 276 -16.51 -17.96 2.83
N GLU A 277 -17.28 -17.93 1.74
CA GLU A 277 -16.74 -18.00 0.37
C GLU A 277 -15.78 -16.84 0.06
N LEU A 278 -16.12 -15.63 0.51
CA LEU A 278 -15.30 -14.44 0.30
C LEU A 278 -14.09 -14.45 1.25
N GLU A 279 -14.29 -14.87 2.50
CA GLU A 279 -13.21 -15.01 3.48
C GLU A 279 -12.12 -15.96 2.96
N MET A 280 -12.49 -17.16 2.48
CA MET A 280 -11.53 -18.10 1.88
C MET A 280 -10.76 -17.50 0.69
N LEU A 281 -11.44 -16.71 -0.16
CA LEU A 281 -10.81 -16.02 -1.28
C LEU A 281 -9.78 -14.99 -0.78
N LEU A 282 -10.16 -14.16 0.20
CA LEU A 282 -9.30 -13.12 0.76
C LEU A 282 -8.13 -13.71 1.53
N GLU A 283 -8.33 -14.78 2.31
CA GLU A 283 -7.27 -15.52 3.01
C GLU A 283 -6.21 -16.04 2.04
N ALA A 284 -6.63 -16.62 0.91
CA ALA A 284 -5.70 -17.12 -0.10
C ALA A 284 -4.78 -16.00 -0.61
N TYR A 285 -5.33 -14.82 -0.95
CA TYR A 285 -4.52 -13.68 -1.40
C TYR A 285 -3.76 -13.00 -0.26
N PHE A 286 -4.25 -13.04 0.97
CA PHE A 286 -3.53 -12.56 2.15
C PHE A 286 -2.22 -13.35 2.33
N VAL A 287 -2.27 -14.68 2.21
CA VAL A 287 -1.07 -15.53 2.26
C VAL A 287 -0.08 -15.19 1.13
N VAL A 288 -0.57 -14.95 -0.09
CA VAL A 288 0.29 -14.57 -1.22
C VAL A 288 0.97 -13.23 -0.97
N ILE A 289 0.23 -12.19 -0.60
CA ILE A 289 0.80 -10.85 -0.41
C ILE A 289 1.72 -10.78 0.82
N ASP A 290 1.41 -11.53 1.88
CA ASP A 290 2.26 -11.64 3.07
C ASP A 290 3.58 -12.36 2.75
N SER A 291 3.55 -13.38 1.90
CA SER A 291 4.77 -14.02 1.38
C SER A 291 5.66 -13.02 0.63
N THR A 292 5.08 -12.18 -0.25
CA THR A 292 5.82 -11.11 -0.93
C THR A 292 6.37 -10.08 0.07
N LEU A 293 5.62 -9.73 1.12
CA LEU A 293 6.08 -8.81 2.16
C LEU A 293 7.26 -9.39 2.95
N ASN A 294 7.19 -10.66 3.32
CA ASN A 294 8.26 -11.37 4.02
C ASN A 294 9.54 -11.40 3.17
N LYS A 295 9.40 -11.68 1.87
CA LYS A 295 10.52 -11.63 0.92
C LYS A 295 11.21 -10.25 0.90
N LEU A 296 10.43 -9.16 0.84
CA LEU A 296 10.98 -7.80 0.87
C LEU A 296 11.60 -7.45 2.23
N THR A 297 11.05 -7.96 3.32
CA THR A 297 11.57 -7.75 4.67
C THR A 297 12.93 -8.43 4.84
N SER A 298 13.06 -9.68 4.40
CA SER A 298 14.35 -10.39 4.40
C SER A 298 15.40 -9.66 3.54
N LEU A 299 15.00 -9.14 2.37
CA LEU A 299 15.90 -8.38 1.52
C LEU A 299 16.35 -7.07 2.20
N LYS A 300 15.45 -6.42 2.93
CA LYS A 300 15.76 -5.20 3.69
C LYS A 300 16.77 -5.49 4.79
N GLU A 301 16.56 -6.55 5.57
CA GLU A 301 17.50 -6.97 6.62
C GLU A 301 18.89 -7.23 6.02
N TYR A 302 18.98 -7.95 4.89
CA TYR A 302 20.25 -8.20 4.23
C TYR A 302 20.97 -6.92 3.75
N ILE A 303 20.23 -5.93 3.24
CA ILE A 303 20.79 -4.62 2.86
C ILE A 303 21.28 -3.86 4.10
N ASP A 304 20.47 -3.84 5.17
CA ASP A 304 20.81 -3.14 6.42
C ASP A 304 22.05 -3.78 7.06
N ASP A 305 22.16 -5.12 7.09
CA ASP A 305 23.34 -5.85 7.56
C ASP A 305 24.60 -5.53 6.74
N THR A 306 24.45 -5.43 5.41
CA THR A 306 25.56 -5.07 4.51
C THR A 306 26.00 -3.63 4.76
N GLU A 307 25.07 -2.70 4.99
CA GLU A 307 25.35 -1.30 5.31
C GLU A 307 26.14 -1.19 6.62
N ASP A 308 25.73 -1.93 7.65
CA ASP A 308 26.42 -1.98 8.94
C ASP A 308 27.84 -2.56 8.81
N PHE A 309 28.02 -3.63 8.01
CA PHE A 309 29.34 -4.17 7.70
C PHE A 309 30.25 -3.13 7.03
N ILE A 310 29.73 -2.40 6.04
CA ILE A 310 30.50 -1.37 5.34
C ILE A 310 30.87 -0.20 6.26
N ASN A 311 29.95 0.20 7.15
CA ASN A 311 30.22 1.23 8.14
C ASN A 311 31.40 0.84 9.05
N ILE A 312 31.45 -0.43 9.50
CA ILE A 312 32.57 -0.97 10.27
C ILE A 312 33.89 -0.92 9.46
N GLN A 313 33.86 -1.30 8.18
CA GLN A 313 35.06 -1.25 7.32
C GLN A 313 35.56 0.19 7.11
N LEU A 314 34.65 1.13 6.89
CA LEU A 314 34.99 2.54 6.73
C LEU A 314 35.61 3.13 8.00
N ASP A 315 35.10 2.77 9.17
CA ASP A 315 35.67 3.20 10.43
C ASP A 315 37.05 2.59 10.68
N ASN A 316 37.28 1.33 10.27
CA ASN A 316 38.62 0.72 10.32
C ASN A 316 39.63 1.47 9.42
N VAL A 317 39.26 1.79 8.18
CA VAL A 317 40.10 2.58 7.27
C VAL A 317 40.37 3.97 7.83
N ARG A 318 39.37 4.61 8.44
CA ARG A 318 39.55 5.91 9.11
C ARG A 318 40.54 5.81 10.26
N ASN A 319 40.46 4.77 11.08
CA ASN A 319 41.40 4.54 12.18
C ASN A 319 42.84 4.34 11.67
N GLN A 320 43.02 3.59 10.58
CA GLN A 320 44.34 3.45 9.93
C GLN A 320 44.88 4.79 9.41
N LEU A 321 44.02 5.63 8.83
CA LEU A 321 44.41 6.96 8.35
C LEU A 321 44.85 7.86 9.51
N ILE A 322 44.10 7.87 10.62
CA ILE A 322 44.45 8.61 11.84
C ILE A 322 45.82 8.15 12.37
N GLN A 323 46.08 6.84 12.39
CA GLN A 323 47.36 6.29 12.82
C GLN A 323 48.52 6.76 11.91
N PHE A 324 48.31 6.75 10.58
CA PHE A 324 49.32 7.23 9.62
C PHE A 324 49.58 8.74 9.76
N GLU A 325 48.53 9.53 9.97
CA GLU A 325 48.63 10.98 10.20
C GLU A 325 49.43 11.28 11.48
N LEU A 326 49.19 10.55 12.57
CA LEU A 326 49.95 10.67 13.81
C LEU A 326 51.43 10.33 13.59
N LEU A 327 51.73 9.28 12.83
CA LEU A 327 53.09 8.88 12.50
C LEU A 327 53.80 9.98 11.67
N LEU A 328 53.14 10.50 10.63
CA LEU A 328 53.69 11.55 9.77
C LEU A 328 53.92 12.85 10.54
N THR A 329 52.98 13.23 11.41
CA THR A 329 53.09 14.41 12.28
C THR A 329 54.28 14.27 13.23
N THR A 330 54.44 13.09 13.84
CA THR A 330 55.58 12.77 14.70
C THR A 330 56.90 12.87 13.94
N ALA A 331 56.99 12.28 12.74
CA ALA A 331 58.19 12.36 11.90
C ALA A 331 58.51 13.80 11.50
N THR A 332 57.50 14.59 11.12
CA THR A 332 57.65 16.01 10.76
C THR A 332 58.13 16.84 11.95
N PHE A 333 57.62 16.54 13.15
CA PHE A 333 58.06 17.20 14.39
C PHE A 333 59.55 16.93 14.66
N VAL A 334 60.02 15.70 14.50
CA VAL A 334 61.44 15.33 14.63
C VAL A 334 62.29 16.09 13.62
N VAL A 335 61.90 16.11 12.34
CA VAL A 335 62.62 16.87 11.29
C VAL A 335 62.63 18.37 11.58
N ALA A 336 61.56 18.93 12.14
CA ALA A 336 61.51 20.34 12.50
C ALA A 336 62.53 20.70 13.58
N ILE A 337 62.77 19.83 14.58
CA ILE A 337 63.79 20.06 15.61
C ILE A 337 65.19 20.10 14.98
N PHE A 338 65.53 19.15 14.10
CA PHE A 338 66.78 19.20 13.32
C PHE A 338 66.88 20.47 12.47
N GLY A 339 65.78 20.90 11.86
CA GLY A 339 65.71 22.13 11.09
C GLY A 339 66.03 23.38 11.91
N VAL A 340 65.56 23.46 13.15
CA VAL A 340 65.89 24.56 14.08
C VAL A 340 67.38 24.56 14.41
N VAL A 341 67.96 23.39 14.73
CA VAL A 341 69.39 23.26 15.03
C VAL A 341 70.22 23.67 13.81
N ALA A 342 69.91 23.14 12.62
CA ALA A 342 70.58 23.53 11.38
C ALA A 342 70.43 25.02 11.07
N GLY A 343 69.25 25.60 11.33
CA GLY A 343 68.97 27.02 11.17
C GLY A 343 69.85 27.90 12.06
N ILE A 344 69.96 27.59 13.36
CA ILE A 344 70.81 28.32 14.31
C ILE A 344 72.29 28.31 13.86
N PHE A 345 72.78 27.16 13.40
CA PHE A 345 74.17 27.03 12.93
C PHE A 345 74.40 27.62 11.53
N GLY A 346 73.35 27.76 10.71
CA GLY A 346 73.41 28.43 9.41
C GLY A 346 73.36 29.96 9.48
N MET A 347 73.19 30.55 10.66
CA MET A 347 73.10 32.00 10.84
C MET A 347 74.47 32.69 10.82
N ASN A 348 74.57 33.82 10.11
CA ASN A 348 75.79 34.63 10.01
C ASN A 348 75.99 35.57 11.22
N PHE A 349 75.87 35.06 12.45
CA PHE A 349 76.13 35.81 13.68
C PHE A 349 77.33 35.21 14.43
N ALA A 350 78.18 36.07 15.00
CA ALA A 350 79.32 35.66 15.80
C ALA A 350 78.85 35.19 17.19
N VAL A 351 78.76 33.87 17.38
CA VAL A 351 78.40 33.24 18.65
C VAL A 351 79.65 32.61 19.28
N PRO A 352 80.00 32.90 20.56
CA PRO A 352 81.18 32.35 21.25
C PRO A 352 81.21 30.82 21.38
N LEU A 353 80.09 30.16 21.06
CA LEU A 353 79.98 28.70 21.02
C LEU A 353 80.70 28.09 19.82
N PHE A 354 80.85 28.82 18.71
CA PHE A 354 81.52 28.36 17.49
C PHE A 354 83.06 28.36 17.61
N ASP A 355 83.63 29.12 18.54
CA ASP A 355 85.08 29.19 18.77
C ASP A 355 85.63 27.97 19.53
N LYS A 356 84.75 27.10 20.06
CA LYS A 356 85.15 25.89 20.79
C LYS A 356 85.30 24.70 19.84
N PRO A 357 86.49 24.06 19.75
CA PRO A 357 86.66 22.86 18.93
C PRO A 357 85.75 21.73 19.42
N GLY A 358 84.93 21.18 18.52
CA GLY A 358 84.00 20.08 18.80
C GLY A 358 82.60 20.48 19.30
N ALA A 359 82.29 21.77 19.47
CA ALA A 359 80.96 22.20 19.95
C ALA A 359 79.81 21.77 19.04
N PHE A 360 80.02 21.80 17.72
CA PHE A 360 79.03 21.33 16.73
C PHE A 360 78.74 19.82 16.85
N GLU A 361 79.79 19.02 17.03
CA GLU A 361 79.68 17.57 17.19
C GLU A 361 78.90 17.21 18.46
N TRP A 362 79.18 17.90 19.58
CA TRP A 362 78.43 17.72 20.82
C TRP A 362 76.96 18.11 20.69
N VAL A 363 76.64 19.20 19.99
CA VAL A 363 75.24 19.59 19.76
C VAL A 363 74.52 18.54 18.93
N LEU A 364 75.11 18.05 17.83
CA LEU A 364 74.52 16.99 17.02
C LEU A 364 74.29 15.69 17.80
N ILE A 365 75.22 15.31 18.68
CA ILE A 365 75.09 14.11 19.52
C ILE A 365 73.96 14.28 20.53
N ILE A 366 73.87 15.44 21.20
CA ILE A 366 72.84 15.70 22.21
C ILE A 366 71.46 15.76 21.56
N THR A 367 71.31 16.49 20.44
CA THR A 367 70.04 16.60 19.72
C THR A 367 69.63 15.25 19.13
N GLY A 368 70.56 14.52 18.49
CA GLY A 368 70.29 13.21 17.92
C GLY A 368 69.91 12.15 18.96
N ARG A 369 70.56 12.15 20.14
CA ARG A 369 70.20 11.23 21.24
C ARG A 369 68.85 11.60 21.87
N GLY A 370 68.61 12.89 22.12
CA GLY A 370 67.35 13.37 22.68
C GLY A 370 66.17 13.05 21.76
N GLU A 371 66.33 13.27 20.46
CA GLU A 371 65.30 12.98 19.47
C GLU A 371 65.05 11.49 19.24
N SER A 372 66.10 10.65 19.28
CA SER A 372 65.92 9.20 19.20
C SER A 372 65.06 8.67 20.35
N ILE A 373 65.29 9.20 21.56
CA ILE A 373 64.49 8.86 22.75
C ILE A 373 63.06 9.37 22.61
N LEU A 374 62.89 10.62 22.14
CA LEU A 374 61.57 11.22 21.95
C LEU A 374 60.74 10.48 20.89
N SER A 375 61.37 10.15 19.76
CA SER A 375 60.76 9.38 18.66
C SER A 375 60.35 7.98 19.12
N PHE A 376 61.22 7.30 19.88
CA PHE A 376 60.92 5.98 20.43
C PHE A 376 59.73 6.01 21.39
N ASN A 377 59.67 6.99 22.30
CA ASN A 377 58.55 7.14 23.24
C ASN A 377 57.24 7.49 22.52
N LEU A 378 57.27 8.39 21.54
CA LEU A 378 56.08 8.76 20.76
C LEU A 378 55.55 7.57 19.92
N LEU A 379 56.46 6.79 19.32
CA LEU A 379 56.08 5.62 18.53
C LEU A 379 55.52 4.49 19.40
N CYS A 380 56.13 4.23 20.58
CA CYS A 380 55.60 3.27 21.55
C CYS A 380 54.21 3.68 22.07
N THR A 381 53.96 4.97 22.28
CA THR A 381 52.65 5.46 22.72
C THR A 381 51.58 5.39 21.62
N SER A 382 51.99 5.46 20.35
CA SER A 382 51.07 5.40 19.19
C SER A 382 50.71 3.98 18.74
N THR A 383 51.34 2.95 19.33
CA THR A 383 51.12 1.53 18.96
C THR A 383 50.27 0.77 20.00
N LEU A 384 50.04 1.37 21.17
CA LEU A 384 49.11 0.92 22.21
C LEU A 384 47.76 1.61 22.04
#